data_AF-A0A498HLI3-F1
#
_entry.id   AF-A0A498HLI3-F1
#
_cell.length_a   1.000
_cell.length_b   1.000
_cell.length_c   1.000
_cell.angle_alpha   90.00
_cell.angle_beta   90.00
_cell.angle_gamma   90.00
#
_symmetry.space_group_name_H-M   'P 1'
#
loop_
_entity.id
_entity.type
_entity.pdbx_description
1 polymer ?
#
loop_
_entity_poly.entity_id
_entity_poly.type
_entity_poly.pdbx_seq_one_letter_code
_entity_poly.pdbx_strand_id
1 'polypeptide(L)'
;MASPTADTKYSIRSVKYRDSHQLYDVVFGSTTIKTLVTRKPEIVDSWVGCMRSRDDNINIIGLDIEWRCKSLTGDHTRPSTLQFCTVQRSPGTKYFSLDEGGGNGYKCLVFQFKDCDKVPQSIVNYLGSKSCVFVSERMTYIKDKLEEHYKLDVAYPIDINQFIKVRKPEKPTNVRNSDWDKSYLDPTQVRYACLDALMSYEEASRFISTNKGLRKVNHRLSLDGMTQYLFGETDPEIAMEEENKEEEEEEEEEDDFDVIVSDEVEDGDYDMVEEDEDFDMISHQDVYDLEYPPLK
;
A
#
# COMPACT_ATOMS: atom_id res chain seq x y z
N MET A 1 28.67 12.10 -35.90
CA MET A 1 27.68 12.82 -35.08
C MET A 1 27.19 11.84 -34.03
N ALA A 2 27.57 12.03 -32.77
CA ALA A 2 27.06 11.22 -31.68
C ALA A 2 25.74 11.82 -31.20
N SER A 3 24.65 11.08 -31.30
CA SER A 3 23.50 11.25 -30.42
C SER A 3 23.19 9.87 -29.87
N PRO A 4 23.44 9.69 -28.57
CA PRO A 4 22.34 9.20 -27.75
C PRO A 4 22.37 9.86 -26.36
N THR A 5 21.23 10.38 -25.92
CA THR A 5 20.72 10.28 -24.54
C THR A 5 19.42 11.09 -24.42
N ALA A 6 18.31 10.49 -24.86
CA ALA A 6 17.05 10.79 -24.16
C ALA A 6 17.25 10.28 -22.72
N ASP A 7 16.99 11.12 -21.73
CA ASP A 7 17.18 10.77 -20.32
C ASP A 7 16.17 9.67 -19.92
N THR A 8 16.53 8.41 -20.16
CA THR A 8 15.65 7.22 -20.12
C THR A 8 15.26 6.78 -18.71
N LYS A 9 15.53 7.59 -17.67
CA LYS A 9 15.46 7.15 -16.28
C LYS A 9 14.04 7.13 -15.71
N TYR A 10 13.10 7.85 -16.34
CA TYR A 10 11.71 7.94 -15.89
C TYR A 10 10.75 7.94 -17.07
N SER A 11 9.70 7.12 -17.02
CA SER A 11 8.60 7.21 -17.96
C SER A 11 7.26 6.98 -17.26
N ILE A 12 6.17 7.38 -17.92
CA ILE A 12 4.83 7.04 -17.49
C ILE A 12 4.02 6.64 -18.72
N ARG A 13 3.29 5.55 -18.58
CA ARG A 13 2.37 5.05 -19.60
C ARG A 13 0.97 5.02 -19.02
N SER A 14 0.01 5.66 -19.70
CA SER A 14 -1.40 5.42 -19.41
C SER A 14 -1.78 4.01 -19.88
N VAL A 15 -2.34 3.22 -18.98
CA VAL A 15 -2.73 1.83 -19.25
C VAL A 15 -4.21 1.77 -19.57
N LYS A 16 -5.06 2.45 -18.78
CA LYS A 16 -6.51 2.45 -18.96
C LYS A 16 -7.13 3.72 -18.38
N TYR A 17 -8.06 4.31 -19.13
CA TYR A 17 -8.87 5.42 -18.68
C TYR A 17 -10.31 4.95 -18.48
N ARG A 18 -10.88 5.17 -17.29
CA ARG A 18 -12.29 4.94 -17.00
C ARG A 18 -12.88 6.18 -16.33
N ASP A 19 -14.19 6.34 -16.40
CA ASP A 19 -14.88 7.44 -15.74
C ASP A 19 -14.69 7.44 -14.22
N SER A 20 -14.52 6.24 -13.63
CA SER A 20 -14.31 6.08 -12.19
C SER A 20 -12.85 6.22 -11.73
N HIS A 21 -11.88 5.85 -12.57
CA HIS A 21 -10.46 5.83 -12.21
C HIS A 21 -9.54 5.73 -13.42
N GLN A 22 -8.27 6.04 -13.21
CA GLN A 22 -7.22 5.98 -14.22
C GLN A 22 -6.09 5.07 -13.74
N LEU A 23 -5.53 4.31 -14.68
CA LEU A 23 -4.45 3.37 -14.42
C LEU A 23 -3.22 3.77 -15.22
N TYR A 24 -2.08 3.78 -14.54
CA TYR A 24 -0.79 4.13 -15.10
C TYR A 24 0.28 3.12 -14.70
N ASP A 25 1.22 2.88 -15.60
CA ASP A 25 2.49 2.25 -15.29
C ASP A 25 3.52 3.38 -15.20
N VAL A 26 3.98 3.67 -13.98
CA VAL A 26 5.06 4.63 -13.73
C VAL A 26 6.36 3.84 -13.68
N VAL A 27 7.35 4.22 -14.47
CA VAL A 27 8.65 3.53 -14.54
C VAL A 27 9.73 4.43 -13.97
N PHE A 28 10.51 3.89 -13.04
CA PHE A 28 11.69 4.51 -12.45
C PHE A 28 12.86 3.53 -12.47
N GLY A 29 13.85 3.79 -13.33
CA GLY A 29 14.92 2.82 -13.58
C GLY A 29 14.34 1.48 -14.08
N SER A 30 14.61 0.40 -13.35
CA SER A 30 14.03 -0.93 -13.61
C SER A 30 12.71 -1.19 -12.88
N THR A 31 12.28 -0.28 -12.01
CA THR A 31 11.08 -0.43 -11.19
C THR A 31 9.85 0.05 -11.95
N THR A 32 8.81 -0.78 -12.02
CA THR A 32 7.48 -0.38 -12.50
C THR A 32 6.51 -0.34 -11.33
N ILE A 33 5.85 0.79 -11.16
CA ILE A 33 4.79 0.99 -10.18
C ILE A 33 3.46 1.01 -10.91
N LYS A 34 2.55 0.12 -10.51
CA LYS A 34 1.17 0.14 -10.96
C LYS A 34 0.40 1.19 -10.15
N THR A 35 -0.01 2.27 -10.79
CA THR A 35 -0.58 3.44 -10.14
C THR A 35 -2.05 3.61 -10.50
N LEU A 36 -2.89 3.76 -9.48
CA LEU A 36 -4.32 4.02 -9.58
C LEU A 36 -4.61 5.45 -9.13
N VAL A 37 -5.33 6.20 -9.95
CA VAL A 37 -5.81 7.55 -9.61
C VAL A 37 -7.33 7.54 -9.56
N THR A 38 -7.92 8.01 -8.46
CA THR A 38 -9.38 7.99 -8.28
C THR A 38 -9.89 9.10 -7.35
N ARG A 39 -11.16 9.46 -7.54
CA ARG A 39 -11.98 10.26 -6.60
C ARG A 39 -13.06 9.42 -5.93
N LYS A 40 -13.23 8.18 -6.36
CA LYS A 40 -14.39 7.33 -6.07
C LYS A 40 -14.12 6.46 -4.84
N PRO A 41 -14.88 6.60 -3.75
CA PRO A 41 -14.74 5.79 -2.54
C PRO A 41 -14.71 4.28 -2.82
N GLU A 42 -15.61 3.80 -3.67
CA GLU A 42 -15.75 2.37 -4.00
C GLU A 42 -14.49 1.78 -4.66
N ILE A 43 -13.74 2.60 -5.40
CA ILE A 43 -12.47 2.21 -6.00
C ILE A 43 -11.36 2.16 -4.95
N VAL A 44 -11.38 3.10 -4.00
CA VAL A 44 -10.44 3.12 -2.88
C VAL A 44 -10.66 1.91 -1.97
N ASP A 45 -11.91 1.59 -1.64
CA ASP A 45 -12.27 0.43 -0.82
C ASP A 45 -11.70 -0.86 -1.42
N SER A 46 -11.85 -1.01 -2.74
CA SER A 46 -11.34 -2.16 -3.48
C SER A 46 -9.81 -2.21 -3.50
N TRP A 47 -9.14 -1.06 -3.71
CA TRP A 47 -7.68 -0.98 -3.69
C TRP A 47 -7.11 -1.32 -2.31
N VAL A 48 -7.64 -0.70 -1.25
CA VAL A 48 -7.22 -0.96 0.14
C VAL A 48 -7.44 -2.42 0.49
N GLY A 49 -8.58 -3.01 0.13
CA GLY A 49 -8.86 -4.44 0.34
C GLY A 49 -7.82 -5.36 -0.29
N CYS A 50 -7.25 -4.98 -1.44
CA CYS A 50 -6.19 -5.75 -2.09
C CYS A 50 -4.81 -5.60 -1.43
N MET A 51 -4.56 -4.48 -0.74
CA MET A 51 -3.26 -4.17 -0.12
C MET A 51 -3.12 -4.67 1.31
N ARG A 52 -4.20 -5.11 1.95
CA ARG A 52 -4.13 -5.69 3.30
C ARG A 52 -3.30 -6.96 3.26
N SER A 53 -2.26 -7.02 4.08
CA SER A 53 -1.49 -8.24 4.26
C SER A 53 -2.38 -9.32 4.87
N ARG A 54 -2.21 -10.56 4.40
CA ARG A 54 -2.82 -11.75 4.99
C ARG A 54 -1.84 -12.52 5.89
N ASP A 55 -0.59 -12.07 5.92
CA ASP A 55 0.42 -12.56 6.85
C ASP A 55 0.50 -11.61 8.06
N ASP A 56 1.22 -12.06 9.08
CA ASP A 56 1.50 -11.25 10.27
C ASP A 56 2.63 -10.25 10.06
N ASN A 57 3.06 -9.97 8.82
CA ASN A 57 4.13 -9.00 8.58
C ASN A 57 3.60 -7.57 8.63
N ILE A 58 4.41 -6.67 9.20
CA ILE A 58 4.15 -5.23 9.18
C ILE A 58 4.09 -4.78 7.71
N ASN A 59 3.02 -4.07 7.37
CA ASN A 59 2.89 -3.41 6.09
C ASN A 59 3.49 -2.00 6.18
N ILE A 60 4.54 -1.74 5.42
CA ILE A 60 5.15 -0.41 5.32
C ILE A 60 4.47 0.33 4.17
N ILE A 61 4.05 1.56 4.39
CA ILE A 61 3.36 2.37 3.38
C ILE A 61 4.03 3.74 3.29
N GLY A 62 4.60 4.04 2.13
CA GLY A 62 5.03 5.38 1.79
C GLY A 62 3.81 6.29 1.62
N LEU A 63 3.81 7.43 2.30
CA LEU A 63 2.70 8.36 2.32
C LEU A 63 3.18 9.77 1.93
N ASP A 64 2.47 10.41 1.02
CA ASP A 64 2.65 11.83 0.73
C ASP A 64 1.31 12.53 0.43
N ILE A 65 1.34 13.86 0.30
CA ILE A 65 0.18 14.70 -0.03
C ILE A 65 0.60 15.87 -0.94
N GLU A 66 -0.33 16.37 -1.77
CA GLU A 66 -0.12 17.55 -2.63
C GLU A 66 -1.24 18.57 -2.50
N TRP A 67 -1.04 19.78 -3.03
CA TRP A 67 -1.84 20.98 -2.70
C TRP A 67 -2.37 21.70 -3.94
N ARG A 68 -3.47 22.44 -3.78
CA ARG A 68 -3.92 23.39 -4.80
C ARG A 68 -2.84 24.45 -5.05
N CYS A 69 -2.68 24.84 -6.31
CA CYS A 69 -1.78 25.92 -6.70
C CYS A 69 -2.11 27.25 -5.98
N LYS A 70 -1.10 27.92 -5.41
CA LYS A 70 -1.24 29.21 -4.71
C LYS A 70 -1.71 30.38 -5.58
N SER A 71 -1.63 30.26 -6.92
CA SER A 71 -2.09 31.32 -7.83
C SER A 71 -3.59 31.22 -8.16
N LEU A 72 -4.25 30.13 -7.77
CA LEU A 72 -5.69 29.96 -7.92
C LEU A 72 -6.42 30.57 -6.72
N THR A 73 -7.73 30.77 -6.83
CA THR A 73 -8.55 31.16 -5.67
C THR A 73 -8.91 29.94 -4.82
N GLY A 74 -9.11 30.15 -3.51
CA GLY A 74 -9.59 29.12 -2.58
C GLY A 74 -8.62 28.79 -1.45
N ASP A 75 -8.87 27.67 -0.77
CA ASP A 75 -8.03 27.18 0.32
C ASP A 75 -6.77 26.49 -0.25
N HIS A 76 -5.59 26.98 0.15
CA HIS A 76 -4.27 26.45 -0.22
C HIS A 76 -3.59 25.67 0.90
N THR A 77 -4.18 25.64 2.10
CA THR A 77 -3.65 24.89 3.24
C THR A 77 -4.25 23.50 3.30
N ARG A 78 -5.38 23.26 2.64
CA ARG A 78 -6.02 21.95 2.53
C ARG A 78 -5.33 21.07 1.47
N PRO A 79 -4.89 19.84 1.82
CA PRO A 79 -4.32 18.90 0.86
C PRO A 79 -5.34 18.52 -0.23
N SER A 80 -4.94 18.45 -1.49
CA SER A 80 -5.78 18.09 -2.64
C SER A 80 -5.71 16.60 -2.99
N THR A 81 -4.60 15.94 -2.67
CA THR A 81 -4.42 14.51 -2.91
C THR A 81 -3.75 13.82 -1.73
N LEU A 82 -3.98 12.52 -1.62
CA LEU A 82 -3.32 11.60 -0.70
C LEU A 82 -2.72 10.45 -1.50
N GLN A 83 -1.45 10.14 -1.27
CA GLN A 83 -0.79 9.00 -1.91
C GLN A 83 -0.43 7.92 -0.92
N PHE A 84 -0.67 6.67 -1.31
CA PHE A 84 -0.12 5.49 -0.65
C PHE A 84 0.70 4.70 -1.64
N CYS A 85 1.93 4.33 -1.28
CA CYS A 85 2.75 3.42 -2.07
C CYS A 85 3.29 2.29 -1.19
N THR A 86 3.10 1.05 -1.66
CA THR A 86 3.55 -0.15 -0.96
C THR A 86 3.74 -1.31 -1.95
N VAL A 87 4.22 -2.45 -1.48
CA VAL A 87 4.27 -3.69 -2.25
C VAL A 87 3.06 -4.55 -1.89
N GLN A 88 2.33 -4.98 -2.91
CA GLN A 88 1.31 -5.99 -2.74
C GLN A 88 1.99 -7.36 -2.58
N ARG A 89 1.91 -7.95 -1.38
CA ARG A 89 2.54 -9.25 -1.05
C ARG A 89 1.63 -10.46 -1.28
N SER A 90 0.31 -10.28 -1.21
CA SER A 90 -0.65 -11.35 -1.45
C SER A 90 -1.23 -11.26 -2.87
N PRO A 91 -1.54 -12.38 -3.54
CA PRO A 91 -2.32 -12.37 -4.76
C PRO A 91 -3.66 -11.69 -4.47
N GLY A 92 -3.84 -10.46 -4.96
CA GLY A 92 -5.06 -9.70 -4.73
C GLY A 92 -6.29 -10.39 -5.29
N THR A 93 -7.47 -9.95 -4.87
CA THR A 93 -8.72 -10.37 -5.50
C THR A 93 -8.74 -9.91 -6.96
N LYS A 94 -9.44 -10.70 -7.81
CA LYS A 94 -9.50 -10.60 -9.28
C LYS A 94 -9.87 -9.22 -9.84
N TYR A 95 -10.35 -8.30 -9.00
CA TYR A 95 -10.81 -6.95 -9.36
C TYR A 95 -9.67 -5.98 -9.72
N PHE A 96 -8.45 -6.22 -9.23
CA PHE A 96 -7.25 -5.42 -9.51
C PHE A 96 -6.03 -6.25 -9.90
N SER A 97 -6.25 -7.44 -10.48
CA SER A 97 -5.22 -8.20 -11.20
C SER A 97 -4.80 -7.37 -12.41
N LEU A 98 -3.80 -6.51 -12.23
CA LEU A 98 -3.18 -5.81 -13.35
C LEU A 98 -2.35 -6.75 -14.22
N ASP A 99 -2.12 -7.99 -13.78
CA ASP A 99 -1.55 -9.08 -14.55
C ASP A 99 -2.06 -10.43 -13.99
N GLU A 100 -2.17 -11.45 -14.85
CA GLU A 100 -2.26 -12.87 -14.46
C GLU A 100 -0.91 -13.29 -13.89
N GLY A 101 -0.68 -13.06 -12.59
CA GLY A 101 0.59 -13.41 -11.95
C GLY A 101 0.77 -12.67 -10.63
N GLY A 102 0.74 -13.42 -9.53
CA GLY A 102 0.77 -12.94 -8.15
C GLY A 102 1.74 -11.79 -7.82
N GLY A 103 1.21 -10.80 -7.11
CA GLY A 103 1.58 -10.54 -5.71
C GLY A 103 3.02 -10.13 -5.35
N ASN A 104 3.80 -9.46 -6.21
CA ASN A 104 5.11 -8.92 -5.81
C ASN A 104 5.49 -7.59 -6.52
N GLY A 105 4.53 -6.70 -6.72
CA GLY A 105 4.75 -5.43 -7.42
C GLY A 105 4.43 -4.20 -6.58
N TYR A 106 5.16 -3.11 -6.82
CA TYR A 106 4.82 -1.80 -6.27
C TYR A 106 3.46 -1.35 -6.77
N LYS A 107 2.59 -0.99 -5.83
CA LYS A 107 1.29 -0.38 -6.09
C LYS A 107 1.26 1.01 -5.51
N CYS A 108 0.63 1.94 -6.23
CA CYS A 108 0.39 3.28 -5.72
C CYS A 108 -1.09 3.65 -5.89
N LEU A 109 -1.70 4.16 -4.83
CA LEU A 109 -2.97 4.87 -4.87
C LEU A 109 -2.69 6.36 -4.84
N VAL A 110 -3.30 7.11 -5.76
CA VAL A 110 -3.44 8.57 -5.70
C VAL A 110 -4.92 8.88 -5.56
N PHE A 111 -5.34 9.17 -4.32
CA PHE A 111 -6.69 9.60 -4.03
C PHE A 111 -6.77 11.12 -4.14
N GLN A 112 -7.69 11.64 -4.96
CA GLN A 112 -7.93 13.09 -5.03
C GLN A 112 -9.14 13.43 -4.14
N PHE A 113 -8.96 14.36 -3.19
CA PHE A 113 -10.03 14.84 -2.31
C PHE A 113 -11.06 15.75 -3.00
N LYS A 114 -10.83 16.07 -4.27
CA LYS A 114 -11.77 16.87 -5.06
C LYS A 114 -13.16 16.23 -5.04
N ASP A 115 -14.17 17.04 -4.75
CA ASP A 115 -15.58 16.63 -4.67
C ASP A 115 -15.82 15.48 -3.65
N CYS A 116 -14.92 15.34 -2.68
CA CYS A 116 -15.03 14.37 -1.59
C CYS A 116 -15.76 15.01 -0.40
N ASP A 117 -17.06 14.75 -0.29
CA ASP A 117 -17.88 15.23 0.84
C ASP A 117 -17.53 14.50 2.15
N LYS A 118 -17.13 13.22 2.05
CA LYS A 118 -16.69 12.39 3.17
C LYS A 118 -15.58 11.45 2.73
N VAL A 119 -14.50 11.40 3.50
CA VAL A 119 -13.38 10.48 3.24
C VAL A 119 -13.86 9.02 3.31
N PRO A 120 -13.45 8.14 2.36
CA PRO A 120 -13.78 6.72 2.39
C PRO A 120 -13.39 6.08 3.73
N GLN A 121 -14.29 5.28 4.31
CA GLN A 121 -14.04 4.61 5.59
C GLN A 121 -12.86 3.63 5.50
N SER A 122 -12.59 3.06 4.31
CA SER A 122 -11.41 2.23 4.09
C SER A 122 -10.10 2.99 4.31
N ILE A 123 -9.99 4.27 3.96
CA ILE A 123 -8.81 5.10 4.25
C ILE A 123 -8.67 5.30 5.75
N VAL A 124 -9.77 5.64 6.43
CA VAL A 124 -9.78 5.82 7.89
C VAL A 124 -9.28 4.55 8.59
N ASN A 125 -9.83 3.40 8.21
CA ASN A 125 -9.45 2.11 8.77
C ASN A 125 -8.01 1.72 8.41
N TYR A 126 -7.53 2.11 7.22
CA TYR A 126 -6.16 1.82 6.79
C TYR A 126 -5.15 2.63 7.60
N LEU A 127 -5.35 3.95 7.73
CA LEU A 127 -4.52 4.84 8.55
C LEU A 127 -4.54 4.47 10.04
N GLY A 128 -5.66 3.93 10.53
CA GLY A 128 -5.83 3.46 11.91
C GLY A 128 -5.37 2.02 12.16
N SER A 129 -4.87 1.29 11.15
CA SER A 129 -4.50 -0.12 11.30
C SER A 129 -3.18 -0.28 12.05
N LYS A 130 -3.17 -1.09 13.11
CA LYS A 130 -1.93 -1.44 13.84
C LYS A 130 -0.99 -2.38 13.09
N SER A 131 -1.45 -2.95 11.97
CA SER A 131 -0.62 -3.78 11.09
C SER A 131 0.10 -2.93 10.03
N CYS A 132 -0.14 -1.62 10.01
CA CYS A 132 0.39 -0.69 9.03
C CYS A 132 1.29 0.35 9.70
N VAL A 133 2.41 0.66 9.04
CA VAL A 133 3.31 1.75 9.43
C VAL A 133 3.45 2.70 8.24
N PHE A 134 3.14 3.97 8.47
CA PHE A 134 3.16 5.00 7.45
C PHE A 134 4.45 5.79 7.55
N VAL A 135 5.18 5.91 6.45
CA VAL A 135 6.51 6.52 6.41
C VAL A 135 6.56 7.71 5.45
N SER A 136 7.18 8.80 5.91
CA SER A 136 7.49 9.97 5.10
C SER A 136 8.60 10.80 5.76
N GLU A 137 9.36 11.56 4.98
CA GLU A 137 10.37 12.50 5.45
C GLU A 137 9.80 13.81 6.02
N ARG A 138 8.47 13.97 5.94
CA ARG A 138 7.71 15.10 6.49
C ARG A 138 6.49 14.61 7.26
N MET A 139 6.58 13.42 7.86
CA MET A 139 5.40 12.73 8.39
C MET A 139 4.67 13.55 9.45
N THR A 140 5.38 14.24 10.36
CA THR A 140 4.75 15.11 11.36
C THR A 140 3.85 16.16 10.70
N TYR A 141 4.37 16.84 9.67
CA TYR A 141 3.61 17.85 8.93
C TYR A 141 2.41 17.25 8.18
N ILE A 142 2.57 16.06 7.59
CA ILE A 142 1.49 15.39 6.87
C ILE A 142 0.38 14.97 7.84
N LYS A 143 0.72 14.38 8.98
CA LYS A 143 -0.21 13.98 10.03
C LYS A 143 -1.05 15.18 10.49
N ASP A 144 -0.40 16.28 10.82
CA ASP A 144 -1.08 17.51 11.28
C ASP A 144 -2.08 18.00 10.23
N LYS A 145 -1.70 17.98 8.95
CA LYS A 145 -2.54 18.47 7.85
C LYS A 145 -3.73 17.56 7.54
N LEU A 146 -3.56 16.25 7.67
CA LEU A 146 -4.64 15.28 7.52
C LEU A 146 -5.65 15.39 8.68
N GLU A 147 -5.18 15.57 9.91
CA GLU A 147 -6.04 15.74 11.08
C GLU A 147 -6.79 17.09 11.05
N GLU A 148 -6.09 18.17 10.73
CA GLU A 148 -6.65 19.53 10.64
C GLU A 148 -7.82 19.58 9.66
N HIS A 149 -7.61 19.09 8.43
CA HIS A 149 -8.54 19.29 7.31
C HIS A 149 -9.51 18.13 7.06
N TYR A 150 -9.14 16.91 7.45
CA TYR A 150 -9.92 15.71 7.13
C TYR A 150 -10.29 14.85 8.34
N LYS A 151 -9.84 15.21 9.55
CA LYS A 151 -10.04 14.40 10.77
C LYS A 151 -9.52 12.97 10.61
N LEU A 152 -8.42 12.86 9.87
CA LEU A 152 -7.73 11.62 9.61
C LEU A 152 -6.50 11.53 10.51
N ASP A 153 -6.61 10.69 11.53
CA ASP A 153 -5.47 10.32 12.35
C ASP A 153 -4.69 9.15 11.72
N VAL A 154 -3.39 9.16 11.92
CA VAL A 154 -2.47 8.12 11.46
C VAL A 154 -1.91 7.44 12.70
N ALA A 155 -2.22 6.15 12.88
CA ALA A 155 -1.92 5.44 14.13
C ALA A 155 -0.42 5.23 14.35
N TYR A 156 0.31 4.86 13.29
CA TYR A 156 1.76 4.67 13.33
C TYR A 156 2.47 5.54 12.27
N PRO A 157 2.55 6.86 12.50
CA PRO A 157 3.25 7.79 11.61
C PRO A 157 4.73 7.84 11.99
N ILE A 158 5.62 7.42 11.09
CA ILE A 158 7.07 7.49 11.27
C ILE A 158 7.67 8.54 10.35
N ASP A 159 8.31 9.55 10.96
CA ASP A 159 9.13 10.51 10.25
C ASP A 159 10.51 9.92 9.99
N ILE A 160 10.70 9.38 8.80
CA ILE A 160 11.93 8.64 8.45
C ILE A 160 13.15 9.55 8.28
N ASN A 161 12.97 10.87 8.18
CA ASN A 161 14.08 11.82 8.09
C ASN A 161 14.93 11.84 9.38
N GLN A 162 14.40 11.30 10.48
CA GLN A 162 15.11 11.12 11.74
C GLN A 162 16.17 10.00 11.68
N PHE A 163 16.00 9.02 10.78
CA PHE A 163 16.84 7.81 10.71
C PHE A 163 17.62 7.73 9.40
N ILE A 164 17.00 8.15 8.29
CA ILE A 164 17.52 7.94 6.94
C ILE A 164 17.31 9.17 6.06
N LYS A 165 18.33 9.51 5.27
CA LYS A 165 18.23 10.56 4.26
C LYS A 165 17.55 10.03 3.00
N VAL A 166 16.30 10.41 2.80
CA VAL A 166 15.54 10.04 1.59
C VAL A 166 16.06 10.78 0.37
N ARG A 167 16.39 10.05 -0.69
CA ARG A 167 16.86 10.62 -1.96
C ARG A 167 15.72 10.59 -2.97
N LYS A 168 15.07 11.74 -3.19
CA LYS A 168 13.99 11.85 -4.19
C LYS A 168 14.49 12.47 -5.50
N PRO A 169 13.94 12.05 -6.65
CA PRO A 169 14.10 12.79 -7.91
C PRO A 169 13.64 14.24 -7.74
N GLU A 170 14.34 15.19 -8.36
CA GLU A 170 13.90 16.58 -8.32
C GLU A 170 12.53 16.72 -9.01
N LYS A 171 11.55 17.23 -8.27
CA LYS A 171 10.22 17.58 -8.78
C LYS A 171 10.27 18.97 -9.41
N PRO A 172 10.09 19.10 -10.74
CA PRO A 172 10.13 20.37 -11.45
C PRO A 172 9.16 21.38 -10.85
N THR A 173 9.56 22.65 -10.79
CA THR A 173 8.77 23.72 -10.17
C THR A 173 7.38 23.86 -10.79
N ASN A 174 7.24 23.67 -12.10
CA ASN A 174 5.96 23.71 -12.79
C ASN A 174 5.02 22.56 -12.40
N VAL A 175 5.56 21.42 -11.93
CA VAL A 175 4.78 20.30 -11.40
C VAL A 175 4.47 20.52 -9.93
N ARG A 176 5.49 20.87 -9.13
CA ARG A 176 5.34 21.14 -7.68
C ARG A 176 4.27 22.20 -7.41
N ASN A 177 4.28 23.28 -8.19
CA ASN A 177 3.33 24.38 -8.06
C ASN A 177 2.14 24.25 -9.02
N SER A 178 1.90 23.09 -9.60
CA SER A 178 0.74 22.87 -10.48
C SER A 178 -0.57 22.84 -9.69
N ASP A 179 -1.70 22.87 -10.41
CA ASP A 179 -3.00 22.66 -9.78
C ASP A 179 -3.24 21.17 -9.54
N TRP A 180 -3.04 20.72 -8.30
CA TRP A 180 -3.32 19.35 -7.87
C TRP A 180 -4.80 19.11 -7.52
N ASP A 181 -5.65 20.15 -7.49
CA ASP A 181 -7.09 20.01 -7.21
C ASP A 181 -7.97 20.11 -8.47
N LYS A 182 -7.40 19.86 -9.65
CA LYS A 182 -8.16 19.75 -10.89
C LYS A 182 -8.84 18.38 -11.01
N SER A 183 -9.86 18.29 -11.86
CA SER A 183 -10.64 17.05 -12.02
C SER A 183 -9.79 15.88 -12.45
N TYR A 184 -8.76 16.08 -13.28
CA TYR A 184 -7.89 15.00 -13.73
C TYR A 184 -6.44 15.43 -13.68
N LEU A 185 -5.64 14.72 -12.89
CA LEU A 185 -4.18 14.89 -12.89
C LEU A 185 -3.62 14.52 -14.26
N ASP A 186 -2.62 15.27 -14.73
CA ASP A 186 -1.89 14.89 -15.93
C ASP A 186 -0.85 13.80 -15.60
N PRO A 187 -0.35 13.06 -16.61
CA PRO A 187 0.63 11.99 -16.38
C PRO A 187 1.89 12.45 -15.63
N THR A 188 2.32 13.71 -15.78
CA THR A 188 3.51 14.21 -15.07
C THR A 188 3.24 14.38 -13.59
N GLN A 189 2.07 14.94 -13.23
CA GLN A 189 1.61 14.99 -11.84
C GLN A 189 1.50 13.59 -11.23
N VAL A 190 0.85 12.65 -11.92
CA VAL A 190 0.69 11.27 -11.43
C VAL A 190 2.05 10.61 -11.18
N ARG A 191 2.99 10.78 -12.10
CA ARG A 191 4.37 10.28 -11.94
C ARG A 191 5.01 10.81 -10.66
N TYR A 192 4.94 12.12 -10.43
CA TYR A 192 5.61 12.74 -9.28
C TYR A 192 4.89 12.55 -7.95
N ALA A 193 3.56 12.39 -7.95
CA ALA A 193 2.80 11.97 -6.77
C ALA A 193 3.19 10.54 -6.36
N CYS A 194 3.32 9.65 -7.35
CA CYS A 194 3.75 8.27 -7.13
C CYS A 194 5.19 8.19 -6.60
N LEU A 195 6.11 8.93 -7.21
CA LEU A 195 7.53 8.90 -6.81
C LEU A 195 7.75 9.43 -5.39
N ASP A 196 7.03 10.47 -4.96
CA ASP A 196 7.23 11.03 -3.64
C ASP A 196 6.84 10.05 -2.51
N ALA A 197 5.77 9.28 -2.70
CA ALA A 197 5.39 8.22 -1.78
C ALA A 197 6.32 7.00 -1.89
N LEU A 198 6.67 6.58 -3.11
CA LEU A 198 7.54 5.43 -3.35
C LEU A 198 8.91 5.58 -2.69
N MET A 199 9.56 6.73 -2.84
CA MET A 199 10.92 6.90 -2.32
C MET A 199 10.97 6.79 -0.79
N SER A 200 9.93 7.25 -0.10
CA SER A 200 9.82 7.09 1.36
C SER A 200 9.61 5.62 1.74
N TYR A 201 8.77 4.90 1.00
CA TYR A 201 8.61 3.45 1.16
C TYR A 201 9.92 2.70 0.94
N GLU A 202 10.60 2.94 -0.19
CA GLU A 202 11.79 2.19 -0.59
C GLU A 202 12.94 2.37 0.39
N GLU A 203 13.21 3.60 0.83
CA GLU A 203 14.29 3.86 1.78
C GLU A 203 13.99 3.22 3.15
N ALA A 204 12.76 3.34 3.64
CA ALA A 204 12.34 2.70 4.89
C ALA A 204 12.43 1.16 4.80
N SER A 205 11.86 0.58 3.75
CA SER A 205 11.86 -0.86 3.52
C SER A 205 13.28 -1.40 3.40
N ARG A 206 14.18 -0.69 2.70
CA ARG A 206 15.58 -1.08 2.55
C ARG A 206 16.33 -1.01 3.88
N PHE A 207 16.11 0.05 4.66
CA PHE A 207 16.72 0.20 5.97
C PHE A 207 16.32 -0.95 6.91
N ILE A 208 15.03 -1.25 6.99
CA ILE A 208 14.49 -2.32 7.83
C ILE A 208 15.02 -3.69 7.35
N SER A 209 14.97 -3.95 6.04
CA SER A 209 15.40 -5.25 5.51
C SER A 209 16.90 -5.51 5.70
N THR A 210 17.74 -4.49 5.51
CA THR A 210 19.20 -4.62 5.62
C THR A 210 19.64 -4.91 7.05
N ASN A 211 18.99 -4.29 8.04
CA ASN A 211 19.41 -4.38 9.43
C ASN A 211 18.66 -5.46 10.22
N LYS A 212 17.43 -5.81 9.80
CA LYS A 212 16.46 -6.45 10.70
C LYS A 212 15.52 -7.47 10.04
N GLY A 213 15.58 -7.71 8.72
CA GLY A 213 14.67 -8.65 8.04
C GLY A 213 13.19 -8.22 7.99
N LEU A 214 12.29 -9.13 7.59
CA LEU A 214 10.84 -8.93 7.68
C LEU A 214 10.42 -8.99 9.15
N ARG A 215 9.52 -8.09 9.57
CA ARG A 215 9.10 -7.96 10.97
C ARG A 215 7.63 -8.28 11.14
N LYS A 216 7.32 -9.13 12.12
CA LYS A 216 5.96 -9.49 12.50
C LYS A 216 5.27 -8.33 13.22
N VAL A 217 3.96 -8.24 13.12
CA VAL A 217 3.14 -7.23 13.79
C VAL A 217 3.09 -7.54 15.27
N ASN A 218 3.49 -6.58 16.11
CA ASN A 218 3.27 -6.65 17.55
C ASN A 218 2.26 -5.58 17.97
N HIS A 219 1.02 -6.02 18.22
CA HIS A 219 -0.10 -5.14 18.55
C HIS A 219 0.00 -4.44 19.92
N ARG A 220 0.95 -4.85 20.77
CA ARG A 220 1.20 -4.28 22.09
C ARG A 220 2.09 -3.04 22.03
N LEU A 221 2.85 -2.85 20.95
CA LEU A 221 3.79 -1.75 20.84
C LEU A 221 3.07 -0.40 20.68
N SER A 222 3.52 0.58 21.47
CA SER A 222 3.23 2.01 21.26
C SER A 222 3.90 2.52 19.98
N LEU A 223 3.64 3.78 19.60
CA LEU A 223 4.35 4.40 18.48
C LEU A 223 5.88 4.39 18.71
N ASP A 224 6.33 4.79 19.90
CA ASP A 224 7.75 4.80 20.24
C ASP A 224 8.34 3.38 20.21
N GLY A 225 7.61 2.41 20.77
CA GLY A 225 8.02 1.00 20.74
C GLY A 225 8.12 0.45 19.31
N MET A 226 7.14 0.74 18.45
CA MET A 226 7.16 0.34 17.04
C MET A 226 8.31 1.02 16.28
N THR A 227 8.60 2.28 16.61
CA THR A 227 9.72 3.03 16.01
C THR A 227 11.06 2.43 16.40
N GLN A 228 11.27 2.10 17.67
CA GLN A 228 12.49 1.41 18.14
C GLN A 228 12.61 0.00 17.54
N TYR A 229 11.51 -0.74 17.49
CA TYR A 229 11.47 -2.08 16.91
C TYR A 229 11.94 -2.06 15.44
N LEU A 230 11.44 -1.11 14.64
CA LEU A 230 11.76 -1.02 13.21
C LEU A 230 13.09 -0.30 12.91
N PHE A 231 13.39 0.78 13.64
CA PHE A 231 14.49 1.70 13.30
C PHE A 231 15.57 1.85 14.38
N GLY A 232 15.37 1.29 15.57
CA GLY A 232 16.37 1.32 16.64
C GLY A 232 17.62 0.50 16.27
N GLU A 233 18.77 0.90 16.78
CA GLU A 233 19.99 0.09 16.70
C GLU A 233 19.76 -1.21 17.48
N THR A 234 19.91 -2.35 16.83
CA THR A 234 20.05 -3.64 17.53
C THR A 234 21.44 -3.66 18.12
N ASP A 235 21.55 -3.56 19.45
CA ASP A 235 22.75 -4.01 20.13
C ASP A 235 22.91 -5.51 19.81
N PRO A 236 24.02 -5.95 19.20
CA PRO A 236 24.22 -7.35 18.85
C PRO A 236 24.05 -8.29 20.06
N GLU A 237 24.35 -7.83 21.28
CA GLU A 237 24.15 -8.63 22.49
C GLU A 237 22.66 -8.80 22.85
N ILE A 238 21.84 -7.76 22.67
CA ILE A 238 20.39 -7.80 22.97
C ILE A 238 19.63 -8.64 21.94
N ALA A 239 20.03 -8.59 20.67
CA ALA A 239 19.39 -9.39 19.62
C ALA A 239 19.58 -10.91 19.84
N MET A 240 20.75 -11.33 20.33
CA MET A 240 20.97 -12.73 20.72
C MET A 240 20.15 -13.13 21.95
N GLU A 241 19.93 -12.21 22.90
CA GLU A 241 19.10 -12.48 24.08
C GLU A 241 17.59 -12.57 23.75
N GLU A 242 17.09 -11.79 22.77
CA GLU A 242 15.70 -11.88 22.32
C GLU A 242 15.44 -13.14 21.49
N GLU A 243 16.36 -13.54 20.59
CA GLU A 243 16.25 -14.80 19.84
C GLU A 243 16.28 -16.02 20.78
N ASN A 244 17.19 -16.03 21.77
CA ASN A 244 17.23 -17.12 22.76
C ASN A 244 15.95 -17.19 23.61
N LYS A 245 15.30 -16.05 23.88
CA LYS A 245 14.02 -16.02 24.63
C LYS A 245 12.84 -16.48 23.79
N GLU A 246 12.80 -16.13 22.51
CA GLU A 246 11.77 -16.66 21.60
C GLU A 246 11.94 -18.19 21.40
N GLU A 247 13.18 -18.69 21.34
CA GLU A 247 13.46 -20.15 21.32
C GLU A 247 13.06 -20.83 22.64
N GLU A 248 13.37 -20.24 23.80
CA GLU A 248 12.95 -20.77 25.12
C GLU A 248 11.43 -20.76 25.30
N GLU A 249 10.71 -19.74 24.82
CA GLU A 249 9.24 -19.67 24.88
C GLU A 249 8.57 -20.68 23.91
N GLU A 250 9.15 -20.94 22.74
CA GLU A 250 8.67 -22.01 21.84
C GLU A 250 8.93 -23.41 22.42
N GLU A 251 10.07 -23.64 23.09
CA GLU A 251 10.35 -24.90 23.80
C GLU A 251 9.40 -25.12 25.00
N GLU A 252 9.09 -24.08 25.79
CA GLU A 252 8.13 -24.18 26.90
C GLU A 252 6.69 -24.44 26.42
N GLU A 253 6.26 -23.90 25.27
CA GLU A 253 4.94 -24.22 24.70
C GLU A 253 4.87 -25.65 24.11
N GLU A 254 5.98 -26.21 23.61
CA GLU A 254 6.02 -27.61 23.17
C GLU A 254 6.01 -28.60 24.35
N ASP A 255 6.66 -28.28 25.48
CA ASP A 255 6.71 -29.11 26.68
C ASP A 255 5.38 -29.15 27.46
N ASP A 256 4.48 -28.18 27.27
CA ASP A 256 3.16 -28.14 27.94
C ASP A 256 2.08 -29.00 27.23
N PHE A 257 2.45 -29.71 26.15
CA PHE A 257 1.56 -30.66 25.45
C PHE A 257 1.74 -32.12 25.91
N ASP A 258 1.85 -32.36 27.22
CA ASP A 258 1.92 -33.72 27.78
C ASP A 258 0.56 -34.16 28.41
N VAL A 259 -0.17 -34.93 27.58
CA VAL A 259 -1.12 -36.04 27.90
C VAL A 259 -2.41 -35.76 28.70
N ILE A 260 -3.56 -35.98 28.05
CA ILE A 260 -4.59 -36.90 28.56
C ILE A 260 -5.12 -37.77 27.40
N VAL A 261 -4.58 -38.99 27.27
CA VAL A 261 -5.29 -40.10 26.64
C VAL A 261 -6.08 -40.79 27.75
N SER A 262 -7.40 -40.71 27.70
CA SER A 262 -8.28 -41.57 28.48
C SER A 262 -9.29 -42.22 27.55
N ASP A 263 -9.18 -43.54 27.48
CA ASP A 263 -10.00 -44.49 26.73
C ASP A 263 -11.49 -44.49 27.11
N GLU A 264 -12.30 -44.96 26.15
CA GLU A 264 -13.65 -45.58 26.27
C GLU A 264 -14.82 -44.63 26.61
N VAL A 265 -16.01 -44.58 25.96
CA VAL A 265 -16.88 -45.45 25.13
C VAL A 265 -17.86 -44.46 24.40
N GLU A 266 -18.39 -44.62 23.19
CA GLU A 266 -19.62 -45.35 22.81
C GLU A 266 -19.95 -45.06 21.33
N ASP A 267 -20.34 -46.11 20.62
CA ASP A 267 -20.84 -46.09 19.24
C ASP A 267 -22.10 -45.22 19.12
N GLY A 268 -22.10 -44.31 18.15
CA GLY A 268 -23.26 -43.53 17.75
C GLY A 268 -23.26 -43.27 16.25
N ASP A 269 -24.07 -44.03 15.52
CA ASP A 269 -24.35 -43.89 14.10
C ASP A 269 -24.63 -42.44 13.71
N TYR A 270 -23.91 -41.92 12.70
CA TYR A 270 -24.34 -40.76 11.93
C TYR A 270 -24.16 -41.01 10.43
N ASP A 271 -25.31 -40.93 9.75
CA ASP A 271 -25.51 -41.18 8.33
C ASP A 271 -24.59 -40.36 7.42
N MET A 272 -23.99 -41.02 6.44
CA MET A 272 -23.43 -40.37 5.26
C MET A 272 -24.57 -39.88 4.36
N VAL A 273 -24.73 -38.56 4.26
CA VAL A 273 -25.51 -37.96 3.19
C VAL A 273 -24.54 -37.64 2.05
N GLU A 274 -24.57 -38.50 1.03
CA GLU A 274 -24.12 -38.18 -0.31
C GLU A 274 -25.04 -37.11 -0.90
N GLU A 275 -24.48 -35.99 -1.35
CA GLU A 275 -25.11 -35.18 -2.39
C GLU A 275 -24.07 -34.88 -3.47
N ASP A 276 -24.16 -35.69 -4.52
CA ASP A 276 -23.77 -35.37 -5.87
C ASP A 276 -24.54 -34.13 -6.34
N GLU A 277 -23.84 -33.07 -6.76
CA GLU A 277 -24.38 -32.16 -7.78
C GLU A 277 -23.31 -31.81 -8.81
N ASP A 278 -23.45 -32.45 -9.97
CA ASP A 278 -22.86 -32.08 -11.25
C ASP A 278 -23.15 -30.60 -11.56
N PHE A 279 -22.10 -29.77 -11.65
CA PHE A 279 -22.20 -28.46 -12.29
C PHE A 279 -21.47 -28.49 -13.64
N ASP A 280 -22.26 -28.56 -14.70
CA ASP A 280 -21.83 -28.54 -16.09
C ASP A 280 -20.86 -27.38 -16.38
N MET A 281 -19.66 -27.75 -16.81
CA MET A 281 -18.64 -26.85 -17.32
C MET A 281 -19.07 -26.32 -18.71
N ILE A 282 -19.60 -25.11 -18.76
CA ILE A 282 -19.79 -24.40 -20.03
C ILE A 282 -18.41 -23.99 -20.57
N SER A 283 -18.04 -24.58 -21.71
CA SER A 283 -16.76 -24.36 -22.39
C SER A 283 -16.59 -22.94 -22.94
N HIS A 284 -15.34 -22.49 -22.95
CA HIS A 284 -14.87 -21.14 -23.27
C HIS A 284 -14.85 -20.80 -24.78
N GLN A 285 -15.94 -21.06 -25.50
CA GLN A 285 -16.09 -20.68 -26.89
C GLN A 285 -17.54 -20.23 -27.08
N ASP A 286 -17.74 -18.94 -27.40
CA ASP A 286 -18.96 -18.31 -27.96
C ASP A 286 -19.45 -17.07 -27.19
N VAL A 287 -18.66 -15.98 -27.14
CA VAL A 287 -19.20 -14.60 -27.24
C VAL A 287 -18.09 -13.67 -27.77
N TYR A 288 -17.85 -13.70 -29.07
CA TYR A 288 -17.29 -12.55 -29.79
C TYR A 288 -18.11 -12.39 -31.06
N ASP A 289 -18.91 -11.31 -31.12
CA ASP A 289 -19.22 -10.55 -32.33
C ASP A 289 -20.29 -9.50 -32.01
N LEU A 290 -19.87 -8.31 -31.61
CA LEU A 290 -20.67 -7.09 -31.76
C LEU A 290 -19.74 -5.96 -32.21
N GLU A 291 -19.60 -5.84 -33.53
CA GLU A 291 -19.05 -4.67 -34.21
C GLU A 291 -19.96 -3.45 -33.94
N TYR A 292 -19.37 -2.31 -33.55
CA TYR A 292 -20.07 -1.02 -33.49
C TYR A 292 -19.47 -0.03 -34.51
N PRO A 293 -20.30 0.81 -35.16
CA PRO A 293 -19.91 1.63 -36.30
C PRO A 293 -19.13 2.89 -35.90
N PRO A 294 -18.41 3.54 -36.83
CA PRO A 294 -17.53 4.66 -36.52
C PRO A 294 -18.30 5.93 -36.14
N LEU A 295 -17.72 6.67 -35.20
CA LEU A 295 -18.23 7.91 -34.63
C LEU A 295 -18.30 9.03 -35.68
N LYS A 296 -19.40 9.79 -35.66
CA LYS A 296 -19.56 11.08 -36.35
C LYS A 296 -19.05 12.23 -35.50
#